data_AF-A0A7S4UHA0-F1
#
_entry.id   AF-A0A7S4UHA0-F1
#
_cell.length_a   1.000
_cell.length_b   1.000
_cell.length_c   1.000
_cell.angle_alpha   90.00
_cell.angle_beta   90.00
_cell.angle_gamma   90.00
#
_symmetry.space_group_name_H-M   'P 1'
#
loop_
_entity.id
_entity.type
_entity.pdbx_description
1 polymer ?
#
loop_
_entity_poly.entity_id
_entity_poly.type
_entity_poly.pdbx_seq_one_letter_code
_entity_poly.pdbx_strand_id
1 'polypeptide(L)'
;ISPLILIDAFQIRRTCDQSLQMGPVESINSETTGNGRSVAYVYVATGVASIVSWTACAVKSLTYHPDATLEAICGFRHNALTIGQALAFPVPLAFAVIVALSKLSLALGGVPGSNFSVGDESSLSRTTFRRLNLGFAVCSLWLGASAAYMPAFSCGYQLYEPYFRVVTSAVHFTTALFCLGIWSRNTRDQNCVARLIRGVIGSIMNLMPRTVSDDPSTAEGSDGRNEYALCTLLFGWFAVMPVVSPFPRATVPSILGRRLSRAASGWTLLAAVTSYAIKDSIEKDICGGSDDRAMFTTLRQGLAFGSAAHLFIIALKLIGVDGGGLILPGNGLWQVYPMALAVPFTAILSCIMHFVSMFANKRLKS
;
A
#
# COMPACT_ATOMS: atom_id res chain seq x y z
N ILE A 1 1.34 -28.53 6.04
CA ILE A 1 2.39 -27.47 6.08
C ILE A 1 3.53 -27.99 5.23
N SER A 2 3.61 -27.53 3.99
CA SER A 2 4.38 -28.17 2.92
C SER A 2 5.89 -27.80 2.95
N PRO A 3 6.79 -28.70 2.55
CA PRO A 3 8.25 -28.60 2.73
C PRO A 3 8.99 -27.67 1.76
N LEU A 4 8.28 -26.75 1.10
CA LEU A 4 8.83 -25.86 0.06
C LEU A 4 9.56 -24.61 0.60
N ILE A 5 9.55 -24.38 1.91
CA ILE A 5 10.21 -23.23 2.55
C ILE A 5 11.68 -23.53 2.93
N LEU A 6 12.10 -24.80 2.92
CA LEU A 6 13.46 -25.16 3.36
C LEU A 6 14.54 -25.08 2.28
N ILE A 7 14.16 -24.94 1.00
CA ILE A 7 15.12 -24.94 -0.12
C ILE A 7 15.73 -23.55 -0.36
N ASP A 8 15.01 -22.47 -0.08
CA ASP A 8 15.54 -21.10 -0.22
C ASP A 8 16.59 -20.74 0.85
N ALA A 9 16.54 -21.37 2.03
CA ALA A 9 17.55 -21.16 3.07
C ALA A 9 18.92 -21.78 2.71
N PHE A 10 18.95 -22.76 1.80
CA PHE A 10 20.19 -23.46 1.43
C PHE A 10 20.94 -22.82 0.26
N GLN A 11 20.27 -22.04 -0.60
CA GLN A 11 20.97 -21.31 -1.67
C GLN A 11 21.70 -20.05 -1.17
N ILE A 12 21.26 -19.43 -0.08
CA ILE A 12 21.95 -18.27 0.53
C ILE A 12 23.32 -18.65 1.13
N ARG A 13 23.53 -19.94 1.45
CA ARG A 13 24.79 -20.39 2.06
C ARG A 13 25.89 -20.70 1.04
N ARG A 14 25.56 -20.93 -0.23
CA ARG A 14 26.54 -21.38 -1.25
C ARG A 14 27.29 -20.24 -1.95
N THR A 15 26.78 -19.01 -1.87
CA THR A 15 27.46 -17.82 -2.42
C THR A 15 28.51 -17.21 -1.49
N CYS A 16 28.70 -17.75 -0.28
CA CYS A 16 29.72 -17.26 0.66
C CYS A 16 31.11 -17.88 0.45
N ASP A 17 31.25 -19.05 -0.18
CA ASP A 17 32.51 -19.81 -0.18
C ASP A 17 33.43 -19.59 -1.39
N GLN A 18 33.09 -18.71 -2.34
CA GLN A 18 33.89 -18.50 -3.57
C GLN A 18 34.64 -17.17 -3.67
N SER A 19 34.83 -16.43 -2.58
CA SER A 19 35.54 -15.14 -2.58
C SER A 19 36.88 -15.13 -1.82
N LEU A 20 37.59 -16.26 -1.78
CA LEU A 20 38.95 -16.34 -1.23
C LEU A 20 39.99 -16.36 -2.36
N GLN A 21 40.24 -15.19 -2.95
CA GLN A 21 41.53 -14.79 -3.51
C GLN A 21 41.44 -13.37 -4.08
N MET A 22 41.62 -12.33 -3.23
CA MET A 22 42.12 -11.03 -3.65
C MET A 22 42.80 -10.34 -2.46
N GLY A 23 43.90 -9.63 -2.73
CA GLY A 23 44.79 -9.00 -1.75
C GLY A 23 44.14 -7.90 -0.89
N PRO A 24 44.94 -7.20 -0.06
CA PRO A 24 44.41 -6.34 0.99
C PRO A 24 43.79 -5.07 0.39
N VAL A 25 42.46 -5.05 0.32
CA VAL A 25 41.64 -3.84 0.16
C VAL A 25 41.03 -3.56 1.52
N GLU A 26 41.78 -2.83 2.35
CA GLU A 26 41.38 -2.48 3.71
C GLU A 26 40.31 -1.36 3.73
N SER A 27 39.23 -1.65 4.46
CA SER A 27 38.48 -0.76 5.37
C SER A 27 37.31 0.12 4.90
N ILE A 28 37.08 0.40 3.61
CA ILE A 28 35.97 1.31 3.22
C ILE A 28 34.61 0.59 3.05
N ASN A 29 34.58 -0.73 2.89
CA ASN A 29 33.35 -1.48 2.56
C ASN A 29 32.53 -1.98 3.77
N SER A 30 33.08 -1.97 4.99
CA SER A 30 32.37 -2.50 6.17
C SER A 30 31.37 -1.51 6.78
N GLU A 31 31.65 -0.21 6.76
CA GLU A 31 30.75 0.81 7.34
C GLU A 31 29.49 1.06 6.48
N THR A 32 29.65 1.12 5.16
CA THR A 32 28.53 1.37 4.22
C THR A 32 27.51 0.24 4.25
N THR A 33 27.97 -1.02 4.36
CA THR A 33 27.09 -2.19 4.45
C THR A 33 26.38 -2.29 5.81
N GLY A 34 27.00 -1.81 6.89
CA GLY A 34 26.40 -1.74 8.23
C GLY A 34 25.20 -0.79 8.32
N ASN A 35 25.30 0.39 7.70
CA ASN A 35 24.23 1.39 7.70
C ASN A 35 23.00 0.91 6.90
N GLY A 36 23.20 0.28 5.74
CA GLY A 36 22.13 -0.30 4.92
C GLY A 36 21.29 -1.34 5.67
N ARG A 37 21.96 -2.25 6.39
CA ARG A 37 21.27 -3.28 7.19
C ARG A 37 20.45 -2.66 8.32
N SER A 38 21.00 -1.67 9.03
CA SER A 38 20.28 -0.98 10.10
C SER A 38 19.00 -0.31 9.59
N VAL A 39 19.08 0.45 8.50
CA VAL A 39 17.91 1.10 7.87
C VAL A 39 16.88 0.06 7.42
N ALA A 40 17.32 -1.05 6.84
CA ALA A 40 16.46 -2.15 6.42
C ALA A 40 15.68 -2.77 7.59
N TYR A 41 16.34 -2.97 8.75
CA TYR A 41 15.68 -3.45 9.96
C TYR A 41 14.67 -2.44 10.51
N VAL A 42 14.99 -1.14 10.47
CA VAL A 42 14.05 -0.10 10.93
C VAL A 42 12.81 -0.05 10.03
N TYR A 43 12.94 -0.25 8.70
CA TYR A 43 11.77 -0.40 7.82
C TYR A 43 10.88 -1.56 8.23
N VAL A 44 11.48 -2.72 8.49
CA VAL A 44 10.72 -3.91 8.93
C VAL A 44 10.04 -3.65 10.26
N ALA A 45 10.76 -3.12 11.26
CA ALA A 45 10.22 -2.88 12.59
C ALA A 45 9.08 -1.84 12.57
N THR A 46 9.31 -0.67 11.99
CA THR A 46 8.30 0.41 11.92
C THR A 46 7.13 0.03 11.02
N GLY A 47 7.38 -0.72 9.95
CA GLY A 47 6.37 -1.24 9.04
C GLY A 47 5.46 -2.27 9.69
N VAL A 48 6.04 -3.28 10.36
CA VAL A 48 5.28 -4.29 11.11
C VAL A 48 4.48 -3.63 12.23
N ALA A 49 5.09 -2.70 12.98
CA ALA A 49 4.37 -1.95 14.01
C ALA A 49 3.17 -1.18 13.43
N SER A 50 3.32 -0.55 12.26
CA SER A 50 2.21 0.14 11.57
C SER A 50 1.11 -0.82 11.12
N ILE A 51 1.45 -2.02 10.64
CA ILE A 51 0.47 -3.06 10.28
C ILE A 51 -0.28 -3.55 11.53
N VAL A 52 0.44 -3.83 12.62
CA VAL A 52 -0.16 -4.27 13.89
C VAL A 52 -1.08 -3.18 14.45
N SER A 53 -0.65 -1.92 14.42
CA SER A 53 -1.46 -0.77 14.83
C SER A 53 -2.75 -0.67 14.01
N TRP A 54 -2.66 -0.74 12.67
CA TRP A 54 -3.85 -0.77 11.80
C TRP A 54 -4.76 -1.95 12.11
N THR A 55 -4.19 -3.13 12.35
CA THR A 55 -4.95 -4.34 12.67
C THR A 55 -5.70 -4.18 13.99
N ALA A 56 -5.05 -3.66 15.02
CA ALA A 56 -5.68 -3.37 16.30
C ALA A 56 -6.79 -2.32 16.17
N CYS A 57 -6.55 -1.26 15.39
CA CYS A 57 -7.56 -0.25 15.05
C CYS A 57 -8.76 -0.88 14.33
N ALA A 58 -8.52 -1.75 13.35
CA ALA A 58 -9.56 -2.44 12.61
C ALA A 58 -10.42 -3.32 13.52
N VAL A 59 -9.80 -4.15 14.36
CA VAL A 59 -10.49 -5.00 15.33
C VAL A 59 -11.29 -4.14 16.31
N LYS A 60 -10.67 -3.21 17.03
CA LYS A 60 -11.36 -2.36 18.02
C LYS A 60 -12.54 -1.59 17.41
N SER A 61 -12.40 -1.09 16.18
CA SER A 61 -13.46 -0.31 15.55
C SER A 61 -14.61 -1.15 15.01
N LEU A 62 -14.40 -2.43 14.71
CA LEU A 62 -15.34 -3.25 13.96
C LEU A 62 -15.91 -4.44 14.73
N THR A 63 -15.33 -4.83 15.88
CA THR A 63 -15.84 -5.95 16.68
C THR A 63 -17.27 -5.74 17.16
N TYR A 64 -17.61 -4.51 17.56
CA TYR A 64 -18.94 -4.15 18.09
C TYR A 64 -19.46 -2.89 17.41
N HIS A 65 -20.75 -2.86 17.05
CA HIS A 65 -21.35 -1.68 16.44
C HIS A 65 -21.85 -0.73 17.54
N PRO A 66 -21.52 0.58 17.52
CA PRO A 66 -21.99 1.53 18.54
C PRO A 66 -23.51 1.82 18.50
N ASP A 67 -24.25 1.16 17.60
CA ASP A 67 -25.70 1.29 17.45
C ASP A 67 -26.28 -0.09 17.70
N ALA A 68 -27.04 -0.22 18.80
CA ALA A 68 -27.61 -1.48 19.24
C ALA A 68 -28.55 -2.11 18.20
N THR A 69 -29.21 -1.29 17.36
CA THR A 69 -30.08 -1.78 16.28
C THR A 69 -29.26 -2.46 15.20
N LEU A 70 -28.17 -1.82 14.77
CA LEU A 70 -27.27 -2.39 13.79
C LEU A 70 -26.48 -3.56 14.35
N GLU A 71 -26.13 -3.54 15.64
CA GLU A 71 -25.48 -4.65 16.34
C GLU A 71 -26.37 -5.89 16.40
N ALA A 72 -27.67 -5.72 16.68
CA ALA A 72 -28.63 -6.83 16.69
C ALA A 72 -28.79 -7.51 15.31
N ILE A 73 -28.55 -6.77 14.22
CA ILE A 73 -28.61 -7.28 12.84
C ILE A 73 -27.24 -7.81 12.40
N CYS A 74 -26.16 -7.14 12.77
CA CYS A 74 -24.79 -7.49 12.41
C CYS A 74 -24.26 -8.58 13.36
N GLY A 75 -24.39 -9.84 12.95
CA GLY A 75 -23.84 -10.96 13.69
C GLY A 75 -22.32 -10.97 13.73
N PHE A 76 -21.77 -11.86 14.57
CA PHE A 76 -20.33 -12.10 14.67
C PHE A 76 -19.66 -12.32 13.30
N ARG A 77 -20.36 -13.02 12.40
CA ARG A 77 -19.90 -13.27 11.02
C ARG A 77 -19.70 -11.97 10.25
N HIS A 78 -20.67 -11.07 10.27
CA HIS A 78 -20.57 -9.78 9.58
C HIS A 78 -19.38 -8.96 10.09
N ASN A 79 -19.18 -8.90 11.42
CA ASN A 79 -18.07 -8.16 12.03
C ASN A 79 -16.73 -8.78 11.65
N ALA A 80 -16.60 -10.11 11.71
CA ALA A 80 -15.40 -10.83 11.30
C ALA A 80 -15.06 -10.61 9.82
N LEU A 81 -16.05 -10.66 8.92
CA LEU A 81 -15.84 -10.36 7.50
C LEU A 81 -15.48 -8.89 7.26
N THR A 82 -16.01 -7.96 8.04
CA THR A 82 -15.67 -6.53 7.92
C THR A 82 -14.25 -6.26 8.41
N ILE A 83 -13.81 -6.92 9.49
CA ILE A 83 -12.40 -6.90 9.92
C ILE A 83 -11.53 -7.50 8.83
N GLY A 84 -11.90 -8.69 8.31
CA GLY A 84 -11.20 -9.33 7.20
C GLY A 84 -11.04 -8.39 5.99
N GLN A 85 -12.10 -7.67 5.62
CA GLN A 85 -12.08 -6.70 4.53
C GLN A 85 -11.13 -5.52 4.81
N ALA A 86 -11.10 -5.03 6.04
CA ALA A 86 -10.22 -3.94 6.47
C ALA A 86 -8.74 -4.32 6.44
N LEU A 87 -8.43 -5.62 6.50
CA LEU A 87 -7.06 -6.13 6.47
C LEU A 87 -6.66 -6.64 5.07
N ALA A 88 -7.63 -7.15 4.31
CA ALA A 88 -7.41 -7.86 3.04
C ALA A 88 -6.59 -7.06 2.03
N PHE A 89 -6.85 -5.75 1.88
CA PHE A 89 -6.09 -4.89 1.00
C PHE A 89 -4.88 -4.22 1.68
N PRO A 90 -5.02 -3.57 2.84
CA PRO A 90 -3.92 -2.85 3.47
C PRO A 90 -2.72 -3.72 3.85
N VAL A 91 -2.94 -4.91 4.40
CA VAL A 91 -1.84 -5.73 4.95
C VAL A 91 -0.90 -6.24 3.86
N PRO A 92 -1.39 -6.88 2.76
CA PRO A 92 -0.50 -7.31 1.68
C PRO A 92 0.23 -6.16 0.99
N LEU A 93 -0.45 -5.02 0.78
CA LEU A 93 0.16 -3.83 0.19
C LEU A 93 1.28 -3.30 1.09
N ALA A 94 1.01 -3.11 2.38
CA ALA A 94 1.98 -2.62 3.34
C ALA A 94 3.20 -3.54 3.41
N PHE A 95 2.98 -4.85 3.49
CA PHE A 95 4.05 -5.84 3.50
C PHE A 95 4.93 -5.74 2.26
N ALA A 96 4.34 -5.65 1.07
CA ALA A 96 5.10 -5.50 -0.17
C ALA A 96 5.92 -4.21 -0.22
N VAL A 97 5.36 -3.09 0.24
CA VAL A 97 6.06 -1.81 0.33
C VAL A 97 7.23 -1.87 1.32
N ILE A 98 7.04 -2.50 2.48
CA ILE A 98 8.10 -2.67 3.50
C ILE A 98 9.25 -3.51 2.93
N VAL A 99 8.93 -4.64 2.28
CA VAL A 99 9.95 -5.50 1.65
C VAL A 99 10.69 -4.75 0.55
N ALA A 100 9.98 -3.99 -0.29
CA ALA A 100 10.60 -3.19 -1.34
C ALA A 100 11.53 -2.10 -0.79
N LEU A 101 11.09 -1.34 0.23
CA LEU A 101 11.89 -0.31 0.88
C LEU A 101 13.11 -0.91 1.60
N SER A 102 12.95 -2.04 2.26
CA SER A 102 14.03 -2.77 2.92
C SER A 102 15.09 -3.21 1.90
N LYS A 103 14.69 -3.85 0.79
CA LYS A 103 15.60 -4.24 -0.29
C LYS A 103 16.31 -3.05 -0.93
N LEU A 104 15.57 -1.98 -1.24
CA LEU A 104 16.16 -0.75 -1.79
C LEU A 104 17.17 -0.12 -0.83
N SER A 105 16.91 -0.14 0.48
CA SER A 105 17.86 0.40 1.45
C SER A 105 19.15 -0.42 1.57
N LEU A 106 19.08 -1.73 1.34
CA LEU A 106 20.25 -2.61 1.26
C LEU A 106 21.06 -2.34 -0.01
N ALA A 107 20.38 -2.25 -1.16
CA ALA A 107 21.02 -1.97 -2.46
C ALA A 107 21.74 -0.61 -2.45
N LEU A 108 21.06 0.43 -1.96
CA LEU A 108 21.58 1.80 -1.89
C LEU A 108 22.63 2.03 -0.77
N GLY A 109 23.02 1.00 0.00
CA GLY A 109 23.98 1.14 1.09
C GLY A 109 23.49 1.98 2.29
N GLY A 110 22.18 2.05 2.51
CA GLY A 110 21.55 2.80 3.59
C GLY A 110 21.06 4.18 3.19
N VAL A 111 21.17 5.16 4.09
CA VAL A 111 20.77 6.54 3.79
C VAL A 111 21.86 7.16 2.93
N PRO A 112 21.58 7.60 1.69
CA PRO A 112 22.62 8.16 0.83
C PRO A 112 23.22 9.40 1.49
N GLY A 113 24.45 9.27 1.98
CA GLY A 113 25.30 10.40 2.34
C GLY A 113 25.70 11.17 1.08
N SER A 114 26.11 12.41 1.26
CA SER A 114 26.49 13.36 0.19
C SER A 114 27.57 12.88 -0.79
N ASN A 115 28.24 11.76 -0.50
CA ASN A 115 29.44 11.31 -1.20
C ASN A 115 29.23 10.04 -2.04
N PHE A 116 27.98 9.69 -2.40
CA PHE A 116 27.75 8.58 -3.33
C PHE A 116 28.16 9.02 -4.74
N SER A 117 29.27 8.47 -5.21
CA SER A 117 29.77 8.60 -6.57
C SER A 117 28.67 8.23 -7.57
N VAL A 118 28.54 9.07 -8.59
CA VAL A 118 27.63 8.90 -9.72
C VAL A 118 28.10 7.70 -10.54
N GLY A 119 27.84 6.49 -10.04
CA GLY A 119 28.16 5.22 -10.68
C GLY A 119 26.92 4.36 -10.69
N ASP A 120 26.22 4.38 -11.83
CA ASP A 120 25.34 3.35 -12.41
C ASP A 120 24.19 2.70 -11.62
N GLU A 121 23.98 2.97 -10.34
CA GLU A 121 22.78 2.48 -9.67
C GLU A 121 21.55 3.27 -10.17
N SER A 122 20.59 2.55 -10.76
CA SER A 122 19.58 3.11 -11.66
C SER A 122 18.87 4.33 -11.04
N SER A 123 18.86 5.45 -11.77
CA SER A 123 18.14 6.68 -11.36
C SER A 123 16.67 6.42 -10.98
N LEU A 124 16.11 5.33 -11.50
CA LEU A 124 14.80 4.80 -11.21
C LEU A 124 14.68 4.25 -9.78
N SER A 125 15.59 3.38 -9.31
CA SER A 125 15.50 2.78 -7.96
C SER A 125 15.58 3.85 -6.88
N ARG A 126 16.41 4.88 -7.07
CA ARG A 126 16.44 6.06 -6.20
C ARG A 126 15.13 6.86 -6.24
N THR A 127 14.54 7.02 -7.41
CA THR A 127 13.27 7.75 -7.58
C THR A 127 12.10 6.99 -6.94
N THR A 128 12.03 5.68 -7.16
CA THR A 128 11.06 4.77 -6.55
C THR A 128 11.20 4.74 -5.04
N PHE A 129 12.43 4.62 -4.52
CA PHE A 129 12.71 4.67 -3.09
C PHE A 129 12.18 5.95 -2.44
N ARG A 130 12.43 7.11 -3.06
CA ARG A 130 11.90 8.40 -2.58
C ARG A 130 10.38 8.44 -2.62
N ARG A 131 9.75 8.00 -3.71
CA ARG A 131 8.28 8.02 -3.84
C ARG A 131 7.60 7.10 -2.84
N LEU A 132 8.09 5.89 -2.66
CA LEU A 132 7.56 4.94 -1.68
C LEU A 132 7.73 5.44 -0.25
N ASN A 133 8.88 6.03 0.09
CA ASN A 133 9.05 6.69 1.40
C ASN A 133 8.05 7.83 1.61
N LEU A 134 7.88 8.72 0.63
CA LEU A 134 6.92 9.81 0.75
C LEU A 134 5.47 9.30 0.84
N GLY A 135 5.11 8.32 0.01
CA GLY A 135 3.79 7.71 0.02
C GLY A 135 3.49 7.00 1.35
N PHE A 136 4.45 6.25 1.88
CA PHE A 136 4.28 5.55 3.16
C PHE A 136 4.24 6.55 4.32
N ALA A 137 5.05 7.61 4.28
CA ALA A 137 4.98 8.70 5.22
C ALA A 137 3.59 9.36 5.25
N VAL A 138 3.04 9.74 4.10
CA VAL A 138 1.71 10.38 4.03
C VAL A 138 0.61 9.42 4.49
N CYS A 139 0.68 8.14 4.09
CA CYS A 139 -0.21 7.10 4.60
C CYS A 139 -0.16 7.02 6.13
N SER A 140 1.04 6.91 6.72
CA SER A 140 1.21 6.83 8.16
C SER A 140 0.80 8.12 8.88
N LEU A 141 1.08 9.32 8.35
CA LEU A 141 0.57 10.58 8.91
C LEU A 141 -0.96 10.59 8.95
N TRP A 142 -1.60 10.13 7.87
CA TRP A 142 -3.06 10.05 7.80
C TRP A 142 -3.64 9.07 8.82
N LEU A 143 -3.03 7.88 8.95
CA LEU A 143 -3.44 6.89 9.94
C LEU A 143 -3.21 7.36 11.37
N GLY A 144 -2.07 8.01 11.65
CA GLY A 144 -1.75 8.61 12.95
C GLY A 144 -2.74 9.72 13.31
N ALA A 145 -3.06 10.61 12.36
CA ALA A 145 -4.10 11.61 12.54
C ALA A 145 -5.48 10.97 12.75
N SER A 146 -5.79 9.88 12.04
CA SER A 146 -7.06 9.17 12.20
C SER A 146 -7.21 8.53 13.59
N ALA A 147 -6.12 8.03 14.18
CA ALA A 147 -6.13 7.51 15.55
C ALA A 147 -6.20 8.65 16.58
N ALA A 148 -5.41 9.72 16.38
CA ALA A 148 -5.33 10.86 17.28
C ALA A 148 -6.65 11.62 17.33
N TYR A 149 -7.32 11.80 16.18
CA TYR A 149 -8.56 12.55 16.03
C TYR A 149 -9.74 11.65 15.63
N MET A 150 -9.79 10.43 16.17
CA MET A 150 -10.76 9.40 15.79
C MET A 150 -12.19 9.90 15.58
N PRO A 151 -12.82 10.69 16.48
CA PRO A 151 -14.18 11.18 16.27
C PRO A 151 -14.38 11.93 14.94
N ALA A 152 -13.40 12.67 14.44
CA ALA A 152 -13.49 13.37 13.15
C ALA A 152 -13.48 12.40 11.95
N PHE A 153 -12.83 11.25 12.11
CA PHE A 153 -12.71 10.20 11.08
C PHE A 153 -13.86 9.19 11.15
N SER A 154 -14.47 9.01 12.33
CA SER A 154 -15.54 8.05 12.60
C SER A 154 -16.93 8.67 12.74
N CYS A 155 -17.17 9.89 12.25
CA CYS A 155 -18.47 10.57 12.35
C CYS A 155 -18.98 10.80 13.78
N GLY A 156 -18.07 11.09 14.70
CA GLY A 156 -18.38 11.37 16.11
C GLY A 156 -18.23 10.16 17.03
N TYR A 157 -18.00 8.94 16.51
CA TYR A 157 -17.85 7.78 17.38
C TYR A 157 -16.54 7.80 18.17
N GLN A 158 -16.65 7.69 19.50
CA GLN A 158 -15.51 7.47 20.38
C GLN A 158 -15.20 5.97 20.47
N LEU A 159 -14.43 5.46 19.51
CA LEU A 159 -14.15 4.03 19.40
C LEU A 159 -12.93 3.59 20.23
N TYR A 160 -12.05 4.54 20.58
CA TYR A 160 -10.74 4.25 21.16
C TYR A 160 -10.59 4.89 22.53
N GLU A 161 -10.10 4.10 23.48
CA GLU A 161 -9.64 4.57 24.78
C GLU A 161 -8.43 5.53 24.63
N PRO A 162 -8.22 6.49 25.56
CA PRO A 162 -7.15 7.49 25.45
C PRO A 162 -5.76 6.88 25.25
N TYR A 163 -5.42 5.85 26.03
CA TYR A 163 -4.12 5.18 25.92
C TYR A 163 -3.91 4.54 24.54
N PHE A 164 -4.93 3.84 24.03
CA PHE A 164 -4.89 3.22 22.72
C PHE A 164 -4.68 4.24 21.60
N ARG A 165 -5.35 5.40 21.68
CA ARG A 165 -5.17 6.51 20.72
C ARG A 165 -3.74 7.00 20.70
N VAL A 166 -3.14 7.26 21.87
CA VAL A 166 -1.77 7.77 21.96
C VAL A 166 -0.77 6.78 21.37
N VAL A 167 -0.86 5.50 21.75
CA VAL A 167 0.07 4.46 21.28
C VAL A 167 -0.02 4.27 19.78
N THR A 168 -1.23 4.08 19.23
CA THR A 168 -1.42 3.87 17.79
C THR A 168 -1.00 5.08 16.96
N SER A 169 -1.30 6.29 17.44
CA SER A 169 -0.86 7.53 16.80
C SER A 169 0.67 7.65 16.82
N ALA A 170 1.31 7.36 17.96
CA ALA A 170 2.76 7.44 18.10
C ALA A 170 3.48 6.46 17.16
N VAL A 171 2.97 5.23 17.01
CA VAL A 171 3.49 4.25 16.06
C VAL A 171 3.47 4.81 14.64
N HIS A 172 2.30 5.27 14.17
CA HIS A 172 2.18 5.79 12.82
C HIS A 172 2.97 7.09 12.59
N PHE A 173 3.00 8.01 13.56
CA PHE A 173 3.81 9.22 13.45
C PHE A 173 5.32 8.92 13.46
N THR A 174 5.77 7.92 14.22
CA THR A 174 7.18 7.48 14.19
C THR A 174 7.54 6.89 12.84
N THR A 175 6.70 6.01 12.28
CA THR A 175 6.89 5.47 10.92
C THR A 175 6.92 6.59 9.88
N ALA A 176 6.04 7.58 10.00
CA ALA A 176 6.02 8.74 9.12
C ALA A 176 7.29 9.59 9.21
N LEU A 177 7.72 9.94 10.42
CA LEU A 177 8.93 10.73 10.65
C LEU A 177 10.17 10.02 10.12
N PHE A 178 10.26 8.70 10.32
CA PHE A 178 11.33 7.88 9.77
C PHE A 178 11.34 7.95 8.24
N CYS A 179 10.21 7.66 7.57
CA CYS A 179 10.13 7.68 6.11
C CYS A 179 10.37 9.09 5.53
N LEU A 180 9.88 10.15 6.19
CA LEU A 180 10.15 11.54 5.81
C LEU A 180 11.62 11.90 5.99
N GLY A 181 12.26 11.43 7.06
CA GLY A 181 13.69 11.63 7.31
C GLY A 181 14.55 10.97 6.23
N ILE A 182 14.20 9.75 5.81
CA ILE A 182 14.87 9.08 4.69
C ILE A 182 14.61 9.82 3.38
N TRP A 183 13.36 10.25 3.14
CA TRP A 183 13.01 11.01 1.93
C TRP A 183 13.77 12.33 1.84
N SER A 184 13.84 13.11 2.93
CA SER A 184 14.46 14.44 2.97
C SER A 184 15.98 14.36 2.80
N ARG A 185 16.65 13.42 3.46
CA ARG A 185 18.09 13.17 3.29
C ARG A 185 18.44 12.73 1.86
N ASN A 186 17.49 12.10 1.18
CA ASN A 186 17.60 11.74 -0.21
C ASN A 186 17.37 12.93 -1.18
N THR A 187 17.09 14.14 -0.69
CA THR A 187 16.94 15.33 -1.52
C THR A 187 18.18 16.22 -1.41
N ARG A 188 18.74 16.63 -2.56
CA ARG A 188 19.90 17.55 -2.62
C ARG A 188 19.48 19.02 -2.65
N ASP A 189 18.20 19.30 -2.86
CA ASP A 189 17.67 20.66 -3.02
C ASP A 189 17.23 21.25 -1.68
N GLN A 190 17.58 22.51 -1.41
CA GLN A 190 17.16 23.23 -0.21
C GLN A 190 15.64 23.56 -0.21
N ASN A 191 14.99 23.55 -1.38
CA ASN A 191 13.57 23.91 -1.54
C ASN A 191 12.65 22.68 -1.65
N CYS A 192 12.46 21.97 -0.53
CA CYS A 192 11.63 20.76 -0.45
C CYS A 192 10.18 20.95 -0.96
N VAL A 193 9.56 22.09 -0.68
CA VAL A 193 8.17 22.38 -1.07
C VAL A 193 8.03 22.52 -2.59
N ALA A 194 8.88 23.34 -3.22
CA ALA A 194 8.86 23.53 -4.67
C ALA A 194 9.11 22.21 -5.41
N ARG A 195 9.99 21.36 -4.89
CA ARG A 195 10.23 20.01 -5.43
C ARG A 195 9.03 19.10 -5.28
N LEU A 196 8.33 19.14 -4.14
CA LEU A 196 7.10 18.36 -3.96
C LEU A 196 6.04 18.79 -4.97
N ILE A 197 5.82 20.10 -5.13
CA ILE A 197 4.87 20.65 -6.11
C ILE A 197 5.24 20.22 -7.54
N ARG A 198 6.50 20.42 -7.96
CA ARG A 198 6.98 19.98 -9.28
C ARG A 198 6.86 18.47 -9.47
N GLY A 199 7.13 17.69 -8.42
CA GLY A 199 7.01 16.24 -8.43
C GLY A 199 5.57 15.77 -8.58
N VAL A 200 4.62 16.42 -7.90
CA VAL A 200 3.18 16.15 -8.05
C VAL A 200 2.71 16.53 -9.45
N ILE A 201 3.01 17.75 -9.92
CA ILE A 201 2.66 18.20 -11.27
C ILE A 201 3.24 17.25 -12.32
N GLY A 202 4.53 16.93 -12.21
CA GLY A 202 5.19 15.98 -13.11
C GLY A 202 4.55 14.60 -13.08
N SER A 203 4.10 14.13 -11.90
CA SER A 203 3.41 12.84 -11.80
C SER A 203 2.03 12.86 -12.46
N ILE A 204 1.26 13.94 -12.30
CA ILE A 204 -0.04 14.12 -12.93
C ILE A 204 0.11 14.18 -14.45
N MET A 205 1.04 14.99 -14.95
CA MET A 205 1.30 15.12 -16.38
C MET A 205 1.78 13.80 -16.98
N ASN A 206 2.55 13.01 -16.22
CA ASN A 206 3.01 11.72 -16.67
C ASN A 206 1.92 10.64 -16.63
N LEU A 207 0.76 10.84 -16.00
CA LEU A 207 -0.33 9.85 -16.07
C LEU A 207 -1.06 9.83 -17.41
N MET A 208 -0.86 10.85 -18.26
CA MET A 208 -1.43 10.88 -19.59
C MET A 208 -0.73 9.86 -20.50
N PRO A 209 -1.50 9.08 -21.29
CA PRO A 209 -0.92 8.16 -22.25
C PRO A 209 -0.18 8.95 -23.34
N ARG A 210 1.03 8.50 -23.71
CA ARG A 210 1.87 9.20 -24.70
C ARG A 210 1.55 8.78 -26.14
N THR A 211 1.37 7.47 -26.37
CA THR A 211 1.05 6.88 -27.68
C THR A 211 0.23 5.61 -27.45
N VAL A 212 -1.04 5.59 -27.82
CA VAL A 212 -1.95 4.44 -27.56
C VAL A 212 -2.07 3.62 -28.84
N SER A 213 -1.76 2.31 -28.78
CA SER A 213 -2.16 1.36 -29.82
C SER A 213 -3.55 0.84 -29.49
N ASP A 214 -4.43 0.61 -30.47
CA ASP A 214 -5.73 0.00 -30.18
C ASP A 214 -5.70 -1.53 -30.07
N ASP A 215 -4.59 -2.14 -30.46
CA ASP A 215 -4.41 -3.59 -30.51
C ASP A 215 -4.35 -4.23 -29.11
N PRO A 216 -5.30 -5.12 -28.74
CA PRO A 216 -5.32 -5.79 -27.44
C PRO A 216 -4.18 -6.81 -27.24
N SER A 217 -3.47 -7.18 -28.32
CA SER A 217 -2.33 -8.09 -28.31
C SER A 217 -0.99 -7.39 -28.03
N THR A 218 -0.97 -6.05 -27.99
CA THR A 218 0.20 -5.26 -27.59
C THR A 218 0.67 -5.69 -26.19
N ALA A 219 1.99 -5.84 -26.01
CA ALA A 219 2.56 -6.26 -24.74
C ALA A 219 2.31 -5.19 -23.65
N GLU A 220 2.17 -5.62 -22.38
CA GLU A 220 1.90 -4.70 -21.26
C GLU A 220 2.97 -3.60 -21.21
N GLY A 221 2.53 -2.34 -21.31
CA GLY A 221 3.41 -1.17 -21.27
C GLY A 221 4.37 -1.02 -22.45
N SER A 222 4.20 -1.80 -23.53
CA SER A 222 4.90 -1.55 -24.80
C SER A 222 4.21 -0.50 -25.66
N ASP A 223 2.98 -0.14 -25.32
CA ASP A 223 2.33 1.09 -25.75
C ASP A 223 2.03 1.97 -24.53
N GLY A 224 1.55 3.19 -24.76
CA GLY A 224 1.14 4.13 -23.71
C GLY A 224 -0.07 3.66 -22.90
N ARG A 225 -0.60 2.44 -23.11
CA ARG A 225 -1.58 1.83 -22.22
C ARG A 225 -0.83 1.26 -21.03
N ASN A 226 -1.10 1.82 -19.87
CA ASN A 226 -0.52 1.34 -18.63
C ASN A 226 -1.64 1.14 -17.63
N GLU A 227 -2.01 -0.11 -17.38
CA GLU A 227 -3.04 -0.50 -16.42
C GLU A 227 -2.72 0.06 -15.03
N TYR A 228 -1.42 0.22 -14.72
CA TYR A 228 -0.99 0.86 -13.48
C TYR A 228 -1.19 2.38 -13.47
N ALA A 229 -1.22 3.06 -14.62
CA ALA A 229 -1.65 4.47 -14.68
C ALA A 229 -3.15 4.59 -14.35
N LEU A 230 -3.99 3.71 -14.92
CA LEU A 230 -5.40 3.64 -14.56
C LEU A 230 -5.59 3.27 -13.08
N CYS A 231 -4.83 2.31 -12.55
CA CYS A 231 -4.82 1.99 -11.12
C CYS A 231 -4.44 3.21 -10.28
N THR A 232 -3.39 3.96 -10.64
CA THR A 232 -3.00 5.18 -9.92
C THR A 232 -4.14 6.20 -9.90
N LEU A 233 -4.80 6.44 -11.03
CA LEU A 233 -5.92 7.37 -11.12
C LEU A 233 -7.10 6.92 -10.25
N LEU A 234 -7.50 5.65 -10.36
CA LEU A 234 -8.62 5.11 -9.61
C LEU A 234 -8.35 5.07 -8.11
N PHE A 235 -7.20 4.53 -7.67
CA PHE A 235 -6.81 4.55 -6.26
C PHE A 235 -6.64 5.98 -5.74
N GLY A 236 -6.10 6.91 -6.54
CA GLY A 236 -5.98 8.31 -6.17
C GLY A 236 -7.34 8.97 -5.95
N TRP A 237 -8.26 8.79 -6.90
CA TRP A 237 -9.65 9.26 -6.78
C TRP A 237 -10.34 8.70 -5.54
N PHE A 238 -10.20 7.39 -5.31
CA PHE A 238 -10.79 6.69 -4.18
C PHE A 238 -10.11 6.96 -2.83
N ALA A 239 -8.88 7.47 -2.83
CA ALA A 239 -8.22 7.98 -1.63
C ALA A 239 -8.75 9.36 -1.23
N VAL A 240 -9.07 10.22 -2.21
CA VAL A 240 -9.60 11.58 -1.95
C VAL A 240 -11.09 11.52 -1.59
N MET A 241 -11.86 10.62 -2.20
CA MET A 241 -13.31 10.57 -2.05
C MET A 241 -13.81 10.54 -0.59
N PRO A 242 -13.27 9.71 0.33
CA PRO A 242 -13.69 9.70 1.74
C PRO A 242 -13.44 11.01 2.50
N VAL A 243 -12.48 11.82 2.01
CA VAL A 243 -12.12 13.11 2.61
C VAL A 243 -13.10 14.20 2.20
N VAL A 244 -13.45 14.25 0.92
CA VAL A 244 -14.23 15.36 0.34
C VAL A 244 -15.72 15.08 0.24
N SER A 245 -16.15 13.81 0.35
CA SER A 245 -17.56 13.44 0.22
C SER A 245 -18.23 13.18 1.58
N PRO A 246 -19.52 13.47 1.73
CA PRO A 246 -20.30 13.05 2.89
C PRO A 246 -20.65 11.55 2.81
N PHE A 247 -21.23 11.04 3.89
CA PHE A 247 -21.84 9.71 3.92
C PHE A 247 -23.12 9.71 3.09
N PRO A 248 -23.41 8.66 2.28
CA PRO A 248 -22.74 7.36 2.17
C PRO A 248 -21.47 7.29 1.34
N ARG A 249 -21.28 8.24 0.41
CA ARG A 249 -20.28 8.14 -0.66
C ARG A 249 -18.86 7.93 -0.12
N ALA A 250 -18.55 8.52 1.04
CA ALA A 250 -17.26 8.33 1.70
C ALA A 250 -16.91 6.86 2.07
N THR A 251 -17.92 5.99 2.22
CA THR A 251 -17.73 4.60 2.66
C THR A 251 -17.49 3.61 1.55
N VAL A 252 -17.92 3.95 0.35
CA VAL A 252 -17.91 3.08 -0.82
C VAL A 252 -16.53 2.53 -1.18
N PRO A 253 -15.44 3.30 -1.08
CA PRO A 253 -14.14 2.83 -1.57
C PRO A 253 -13.62 1.62 -0.79
N SER A 254 -13.93 1.54 0.50
CA SER A 254 -13.44 0.47 1.39
C SER A 254 -14.55 -0.44 1.91
N ILE A 255 -15.83 -0.02 1.81
CA ILE A 255 -17.03 -0.68 2.37
C ILE A 255 -16.84 -1.04 3.86
N LEU A 256 -16.07 -0.22 4.59
CA LEU A 256 -15.84 -0.36 6.03
C LEU A 256 -16.79 0.49 6.89
N GLY A 257 -17.78 1.13 6.25
CA GLY A 257 -18.76 1.98 6.93
C GLY A 257 -18.16 3.24 7.55
N ARG A 258 -18.93 3.90 8.41
CA ARG A 258 -18.59 5.20 9.01
C ARG A 258 -17.35 5.18 9.90
N ARG A 259 -17.02 4.02 10.46
CA ARG A 259 -16.03 3.87 11.53
C ARG A 259 -14.58 3.90 11.03
N LEU A 260 -14.31 3.38 9.83
CA LEU A 260 -12.94 3.24 9.30
C LEU A 260 -12.73 3.74 7.87
N SER A 261 -13.78 4.03 7.11
CA SER A 261 -13.65 4.34 5.69
C SER A 261 -12.71 5.52 5.39
N ARG A 262 -12.78 6.57 6.22
CA ARG A 262 -11.88 7.72 6.12
C ARG A 262 -10.44 7.37 6.48
N ALA A 263 -10.20 6.55 7.50
CA ALA A 263 -8.86 6.13 7.87
C ALA A 263 -8.22 5.25 6.78
N ALA A 264 -9.01 4.34 6.19
CA ALA A 264 -8.56 3.42 5.15
C ALA A 264 -8.06 4.13 3.88
N SER A 265 -8.45 5.38 3.62
CA SER A 265 -7.99 6.12 2.44
C SER A 265 -6.48 6.37 2.43
N GLY A 266 -5.81 6.34 3.59
CA GLY A 266 -4.35 6.38 3.66
C GLY A 266 -3.71 5.19 2.92
N TRP A 267 -4.27 3.99 3.08
CA TRP A 267 -3.82 2.79 2.37
C TRP A 267 -4.14 2.85 0.88
N THR A 268 -5.31 3.39 0.52
CA THR A 268 -5.70 3.61 -0.87
C THR A 268 -4.74 4.60 -1.56
N LEU A 269 -4.29 5.66 -0.86
CA LEU A 269 -3.29 6.58 -1.37
C LEU A 269 -1.94 5.88 -1.57
N LEU A 270 -1.52 5.05 -0.62
CA LEU A 270 -0.28 4.26 -0.75
C LEU A 270 -0.35 3.34 -1.97
N ALA A 271 -1.51 2.77 -2.28
CA ALA A 271 -1.73 1.96 -3.47
C ALA A 271 -1.59 2.77 -4.76
N ALA A 272 -2.09 4.01 -4.77
CA ALA A 272 -1.94 4.92 -5.91
C ALA A 272 -0.47 5.24 -6.18
N VAL A 273 0.31 5.54 -5.12
CA VAL A 273 1.75 5.79 -5.21
C VAL A 273 2.51 4.55 -5.68
N THR A 274 2.14 3.38 -5.15
CA THR A 274 2.76 2.09 -5.54
C THR A 274 2.48 1.77 -7.00
N SER A 275 1.23 1.93 -7.44
CA SER A 275 0.84 1.77 -8.84
C SER A 275 1.63 2.72 -9.74
N TYR A 276 1.82 3.97 -9.30
CA TYR A 276 2.57 4.95 -10.08
C TYR A 276 4.06 4.60 -10.18
N ALA A 277 4.64 4.04 -9.12
CA ALA A 277 6.02 3.57 -9.14
C ALA A 277 6.21 2.40 -10.11
N ILE A 278 5.25 1.46 -10.17
CA ILE A 278 5.26 0.35 -11.13
C ILE A 278 5.04 0.86 -12.56
N LYS A 279 4.11 1.79 -12.75
CA LYS A 279 3.84 2.47 -14.02
C LYS A 279 5.13 3.09 -14.59
N ASP A 280 5.80 3.91 -13.78
CA ASP A 280 7.03 4.61 -14.20
C ASP A 280 8.21 3.66 -14.44
N SER A 281 8.24 2.48 -13.80
CA SER A 281 9.29 1.49 -14.05
C SER A 281 9.11 0.74 -15.37
N ILE A 282 7.86 0.44 -15.73
CA ILE A 282 7.51 -0.18 -17.00
C ILE A 282 7.85 0.74 -18.18
N GLU A 283 7.43 2.01 -18.12
CA GLU A 283 7.63 2.94 -19.25
C GLU A 283 9.08 3.33 -19.52
N LYS A 284 9.94 3.23 -18.51
CA LYS A 284 11.36 3.52 -18.68
C LYS A 284 12.14 2.36 -19.27
N ASP A 285 11.45 1.25 -19.58
CA ASP A 285 12.01 0.01 -20.11
C ASP A 285 13.27 -0.45 -19.35
N ILE A 286 13.27 -0.21 -18.04
CA ILE A 286 14.38 -0.62 -17.19
C ILE A 286 14.14 -2.09 -16.89
N CYS A 287 14.65 -2.92 -17.78
CA CYS A 287 15.28 -4.19 -17.46
C CYS A 287 16.46 -3.93 -16.50
N GLY A 288 16.18 -3.38 -15.31
CA GLY A 288 17.15 -3.27 -14.24
C GLY A 288 17.67 -4.66 -13.90
N GLY A 289 18.79 -4.71 -13.18
CA GLY A 289 19.32 -5.97 -12.66
C GLY A 289 18.25 -6.82 -11.96
N SER A 290 18.57 -8.08 -11.69
CA SER A 290 17.68 -9.04 -11.04
C SER A 290 16.89 -8.47 -9.85
N ASP A 291 17.53 -7.57 -9.10
CA ASP A 291 17.02 -7.02 -7.85
C ASP A 291 15.90 -5.99 -8.05
N ASP A 292 16.01 -5.13 -9.06
CA ASP A 292 14.97 -4.16 -9.43
C ASP A 292 13.71 -4.90 -9.91
N ARG A 293 13.88 -5.95 -10.72
CA ARG A 293 12.78 -6.81 -11.18
C ARG A 293 12.09 -7.52 -10.01
N ALA A 294 12.86 -8.09 -9.09
CA ALA A 294 12.33 -8.76 -7.91
C ALA A 294 11.54 -7.80 -7.00
N MET A 295 12.01 -6.56 -6.84
CA MET A 295 11.29 -5.53 -6.08
C MET A 295 9.96 -5.17 -6.73
N PHE A 296 9.93 -4.82 -8.02
CA PHE A 296 8.66 -4.47 -8.68
C PHE A 296 7.70 -5.66 -8.74
N THR A 297 8.21 -6.88 -8.88
CA THR A 297 7.40 -8.10 -8.76
C THR A 297 6.75 -8.20 -7.38
N THR A 298 7.48 -7.90 -6.31
CA THR A 298 6.94 -7.88 -4.94
C THR A 298 5.80 -6.86 -4.81
N LEU A 299 5.99 -5.64 -5.33
CA LEU A 299 4.95 -4.59 -5.30
C LEU A 299 3.69 -4.97 -6.08
N ARG A 300 3.85 -5.54 -7.29
CA ARG A 300 2.74 -6.02 -8.11
C ARG A 300 1.96 -7.14 -7.41
N GLN A 301 2.67 -8.10 -6.82
CA GLN A 301 2.06 -9.19 -6.05
C GLN A 301 1.27 -8.66 -4.85
N GLY A 302 1.81 -7.70 -4.09
CA GLY A 302 1.10 -7.09 -2.96
C GLY A 302 -0.21 -6.40 -3.38
N LEU A 303 -0.16 -5.60 -4.45
CA LEU A 303 -1.34 -4.94 -5.01
C LEU A 303 -2.39 -5.94 -5.53
N ALA A 304 -1.95 -6.92 -6.32
CA ALA A 304 -2.84 -7.91 -6.93
C ALA A 304 -3.47 -8.83 -5.88
N PHE A 305 -2.66 -9.38 -4.97
CA PHE A 305 -3.15 -10.25 -3.90
C PHE A 305 -4.07 -9.50 -2.94
N GLY A 306 -3.69 -8.27 -2.53
CA GLY A 306 -4.53 -7.45 -1.67
C GLY A 306 -5.87 -7.13 -2.32
N SER A 307 -5.87 -6.78 -3.62
CA SER A 307 -7.10 -6.48 -4.36
C SER A 307 -7.99 -7.71 -4.54
N ALA A 308 -7.39 -8.86 -4.87
CA ALA A 308 -8.10 -10.12 -4.97
C ALA A 308 -8.74 -10.53 -3.64
N ALA A 309 -7.98 -10.43 -2.54
CA ALA A 309 -8.49 -10.71 -1.20
C ALA A 309 -9.64 -9.76 -0.82
N HIS A 310 -9.52 -8.46 -1.12
CA HIS A 310 -10.58 -7.50 -0.85
C HIS A 310 -11.87 -7.81 -1.61
N LEU A 311 -11.79 -8.09 -2.92
CA LEU A 311 -12.93 -8.48 -3.73
C LEU A 311 -13.55 -9.81 -3.26
N PHE A 312 -12.72 -10.78 -2.88
CA PHE A 312 -13.18 -12.06 -2.35
C PHE A 312 -13.97 -11.87 -1.07
N ILE A 313 -13.48 -11.06 -0.12
CA ILE A 313 -14.21 -10.77 1.12
C ILE A 313 -15.49 -9.97 0.85
N ILE A 314 -15.48 -9.01 -0.10
CA ILE A 314 -16.71 -8.34 -0.54
C ILE A 314 -17.73 -9.36 -1.05
N ALA A 315 -17.32 -10.28 -1.92
CA ALA A 315 -18.20 -11.31 -2.46
C ALA A 315 -18.78 -12.19 -1.33
N LEU A 316 -17.96 -12.63 -0.37
CA LEU A 316 -18.42 -13.38 0.79
C LEU A 316 -19.42 -12.61 1.65
N LYS A 317 -19.19 -11.31 1.84
CA LYS A 317 -20.14 -10.43 2.54
C LYS A 317 -21.45 -10.35 1.78
N LEU A 318 -21.42 -10.08 0.48
CA LEU A 318 -22.64 -9.92 -0.32
C LEU A 318 -23.47 -11.21 -0.41
N ILE A 319 -22.82 -12.38 -0.51
CA ILE A 319 -23.51 -13.68 -0.56
C ILE A 319 -24.19 -14.00 0.78
N GLY A 320 -23.53 -13.68 1.90
CA GLY A 320 -23.87 -14.21 3.21
C GLY A 320 -24.12 -13.18 4.30
N VAL A 321 -24.69 -12.01 3.99
CA VAL A 321 -25.13 -11.06 5.02
C VAL A 321 -26.15 -11.73 5.93
N ASP A 322 -25.95 -11.60 7.24
CA ASP A 322 -26.90 -12.09 8.25
C ASP A 322 -28.29 -11.47 7.99
N GLY A 323 -29.34 -12.29 7.95
CA GLY A 323 -30.69 -11.85 7.60
C GLY A 323 -31.00 -11.74 6.10
N GLY A 324 -30.14 -12.26 5.22
CA GLY A 324 -30.37 -12.38 3.77
C GLY A 324 -29.41 -11.54 2.94
N GLY A 325 -28.77 -12.17 1.95
CA GLY A 325 -27.76 -11.58 1.08
C GLY A 325 -28.27 -11.39 -0.35
N LEU A 326 -27.36 -11.23 -1.30
CA LEU A 326 -27.71 -11.19 -2.73
C LEU A 326 -28.31 -12.52 -3.21
N ILE A 327 -27.88 -13.64 -2.60
CA ILE A 327 -28.27 -15.01 -2.97
C ILE A 327 -29.19 -15.63 -1.91
N LEU A 328 -28.97 -15.33 -0.63
CA LEU A 328 -29.77 -15.87 0.46
C LEU A 328 -31.03 -15.01 0.69
N PRO A 329 -32.22 -15.61 0.84
CA PRO A 329 -33.46 -14.85 1.02
C PRO A 329 -33.40 -13.99 2.30
N GLY A 330 -33.92 -12.76 2.19
CA GLY A 330 -34.06 -11.81 3.30
C GLY A 330 -33.64 -10.38 2.93
N ASN A 331 -33.71 -9.46 3.90
CA ASN A 331 -33.48 -8.03 3.69
C ASN A 331 -32.14 -7.53 4.26
N GLY A 332 -31.30 -8.43 4.78
CA GLY A 332 -30.03 -8.10 5.44
C GLY A 332 -29.12 -7.21 4.60
N LEU A 333 -28.96 -7.50 3.31
CA LEU A 333 -28.15 -6.67 2.40
C LEU A 333 -28.65 -5.22 2.33
N TRP A 334 -29.96 -5.02 2.22
CA TRP A 334 -30.58 -3.70 2.12
C TRP A 334 -30.56 -2.94 3.45
N GLN A 335 -30.63 -3.67 4.57
CA GLN A 335 -30.58 -3.11 5.92
C GLN A 335 -29.16 -2.73 6.34
N VAL A 336 -28.18 -3.55 5.98
CA VAL A 336 -26.78 -3.40 6.41
C VAL A 336 -25.95 -2.54 5.45
N TYR A 337 -26.27 -2.57 4.15
CA TYR A 337 -25.57 -1.79 3.13
C TYR A 337 -26.47 -0.86 2.29
N PRO A 338 -27.44 -0.14 2.87
CA PRO A 338 -28.26 0.80 2.10
C PRO A 338 -27.39 1.86 1.41
N MET A 339 -26.26 2.19 2.03
CA MET A 339 -25.29 3.16 1.57
C MET A 339 -24.53 2.73 0.31
N ALA A 340 -24.16 1.44 0.17
CA ALA A 340 -23.51 0.96 -1.05
C ALA A 340 -24.50 0.92 -2.23
N LEU A 341 -25.76 0.62 -1.92
CA LEU A 341 -26.86 0.53 -2.89
C LEU A 341 -27.36 1.92 -3.32
N ALA A 342 -27.18 2.95 -2.48
CA ALA A 342 -27.52 4.33 -2.80
C ALA A 342 -26.56 4.99 -3.80
N VAL A 343 -25.35 4.45 -3.99
CA VAL A 343 -24.33 4.97 -4.92
C VAL A 343 -23.70 3.84 -5.73
N PRO A 344 -24.51 3.11 -6.53
CA PRO A 344 -24.11 1.86 -7.17
C PRO A 344 -22.96 2.06 -8.17
N PHE A 345 -22.95 3.17 -8.91
CA PHE A 345 -21.89 3.48 -9.86
C PHE A 345 -20.52 3.62 -9.17
N THR A 346 -20.49 4.31 -8.02
CA THR A 346 -19.26 4.46 -7.23
C THR A 346 -18.78 3.11 -6.68
N ALA A 347 -19.72 2.25 -6.25
CA ALA A 347 -19.40 0.92 -5.76
C ALA A 347 -18.83 0.03 -6.87
N ILE A 348 -19.44 0.05 -8.05
CA ILE A 348 -18.97 -0.66 -9.24
C ILE A 348 -17.56 -0.18 -9.63
N LEU A 349 -17.33 1.13 -9.67
CA LEU A 349 -15.99 1.67 -9.97
C LEU A 349 -14.94 1.26 -8.93
N SER A 350 -15.29 1.15 -7.66
CA SER A 350 -14.39 0.65 -6.61
C SER A 350 -14.02 -0.82 -6.84
N CYS A 351 -15.00 -1.64 -7.23
CA CYS A 351 -14.74 -3.02 -7.62
C CYS A 351 -13.87 -3.10 -8.88
N ILE A 352 -14.12 -2.26 -9.89
CA ILE A 352 -13.32 -2.18 -11.12
C ILE A 352 -11.87 -1.81 -10.80
N MET A 353 -11.63 -0.84 -9.91
CA MET A 353 -10.29 -0.47 -9.48
C MET A 353 -9.49 -1.67 -8.97
N HIS A 354 -10.07 -2.46 -8.06
CA HIS A 354 -9.42 -3.68 -7.55
C HIS A 354 -9.30 -4.77 -8.62
N PHE A 355 -10.26 -4.88 -9.53
CA PHE A 355 -10.21 -5.84 -10.64
C PHE A 355 -9.06 -5.52 -11.59
N VAL A 356 -8.92 -4.27 -12.03
CA VAL A 356 -7.80 -3.82 -12.87
C VAL A 356 -6.47 -4.09 -12.18
N SER A 357 -6.34 -3.76 -10.89
CA SER A 357 -5.12 -4.03 -10.11
C SER A 357 -4.76 -5.51 -10.02
N MET A 358 -5.75 -6.41 -10.02
CA MET A 358 -5.52 -7.86 -9.99
C MET A 358 -5.05 -8.40 -11.34
N PHE A 359 -5.60 -7.87 -12.45
CA PHE A 359 -5.27 -8.35 -13.80
C PHE A 359 -4.02 -7.72 -14.40
N ALA A 360 -3.63 -6.52 -13.97
CA ALA A 360 -2.39 -5.85 -14.37
C ALA A 360 -1.10 -6.63 -14.01
N ASN A 361 -1.21 -7.76 -13.29
CA ASN A 361 -0.08 -8.61 -12.89
C ASN A 361 0.06 -9.88 -13.75
N LYS A 362 -0.90 -10.20 -14.64
CA LYS A 362 -1.01 -11.54 -15.24
C LYS A 362 -0.17 -11.78 -16.51
N ARG A 363 0.46 -10.79 -17.16
CA ARG A 363 1.14 -11.04 -18.46
C ARG A 363 2.67 -11.15 -18.42
N LEU A 364 3.33 -11.25 -17.26
CA LEU A 364 4.78 -11.53 -17.18
C LEU A 364 5.15 -13.02 -17.32
N LYS A 365 4.58 -13.70 -18.32
CA LYS A 365 5.12 -14.97 -18.80
C LYS A 365 5.69 -14.78 -20.19
N SER A 366 6.99 -14.49 -20.26
CA SER A 366 7.84 -14.84 -21.40
C SER A 366 9.19 -15.28 -20.88
#